data_AF-A0A2M9V2C1-F1
#
_entry.id   AF-A0A2M9V2C1-F1
#
_cell.length_a   1.000
_cell.length_b   1.000
_cell.length_c   1.000
_cell.angle_alpha   90.00
_cell.angle_beta   90.00
_cell.angle_gamma   90.00
#
_symmetry.space_group_name_H-M   'P 1'
#
loop_
_entity.id
_entity.type
_entity.pdbx_description
1 polymer ?
#
loop_
_entity_poly.entity_id
_entity_poly.type
_entity_poly.pdbx_seq_one_letter_code
_entity_poly.pdbx_strand_id
1 'polypeptide(L)' 'MKLRKVKQKDLADFAGVTKGTMSAFLAGRINLGLDKIEMIFRFLNIELAIKHSGEGEQVQVFSDKRAY' A
#
# COMPACT_ATOMS: atom_id res chain seq x y z
N MET A 1 1.87 -6.91 -14.53
CA MET A 1 1.36 -7.26 -13.19
C MET A 1 -0.02 -7.88 -13.34
N LYS A 2 -0.31 -8.99 -12.65
CA LYS A 2 -1.66 -9.60 -12.63
C LYS A 2 -2.52 -9.12 -11.45
N LEU A 3 -1.96 -8.32 -10.54
CA LEU A 3 -2.68 -7.82 -9.37
C LEU A 3 -3.68 -6.72 -9.77
N ARG A 4 -4.97 -6.93 -9.46
CA ARG A 4 -6.07 -5.95 -9.61
C ARG A 4 -6.20 -5.28 -11.00
N LYS A 5 -5.68 -5.90 -12.06
CA LYS A 5 -5.64 -5.35 -13.44
C LYS A 5 -4.96 -3.96 -13.54
N VAL A 6 -4.11 -3.61 -12.57
CA VAL A 6 -3.40 -2.33 -12.54
C VAL A 6 -2.18 -2.38 -13.45
N LYS A 7 -1.98 -1.34 -14.27
CA LYS A 7 -0.75 -1.21 -15.05
C LYS A 7 0.36 -0.70 -14.14
N GLN A 8 1.56 -1.21 -14.38
CA GLN A 8 2.75 -0.80 -13.65
C GLN A 8 3.07 0.69 -13.81
N LYS A 9 2.74 1.26 -14.98
CA LYS A 9 2.92 2.70 -15.23
C LYS A 9 2.05 3.52 -14.26
N ASP A 10 0.77 3.20 -14.17
CA ASP A 10 -0.18 3.91 -13.30
C ASP A 10 0.27 3.86 -11.84
N LEU A 11 0.80 2.72 -11.40
CA LEU A 11 1.36 2.57 -10.05
C LEU A 11 2.63 3.42 -9.85
N ALA A 12 3.49 3.50 -10.86
CA ALA A 12 4.71 4.30 -10.82
C ALA A 12 4.39 5.80 -10.79
N ASP A 13 3.45 6.23 -11.62
CA ASP A 13 2.97 7.61 -11.70
C ASP A 13 2.35 8.03 -10.35
N PHE A 14 1.51 7.18 -9.75
CA PHE A 14 0.92 7.46 -8.42
C PHE A 14 1.97 7.53 -7.31
N ALA A 15 2.95 6.62 -7.30
CA ALA A 15 4.03 6.63 -6.32
C ALA A 15 5.08 7.73 -6.59
N GLY A 16 5.01 8.44 -7.72
CA GLY A 16 5.99 9.47 -8.10
C GLY A 16 7.39 8.89 -8.34
N VAL A 17 7.47 7.70 -8.96
CA VAL A 17 8.74 7.05 -9.32
C VAL A 17 8.75 6.72 -10.81
N THR A 18 9.93 6.44 -11.37
CA THR A 18 10.00 6.01 -12.77
C THR A 18 9.43 4.60 -12.96
N LYS A 19 8.93 4.29 -14.16
CA LYS A 19 8.52 2.93 -14.53
C LYS A 19 9.65 1.91 -14.33
N GLY A 20 10.90 2.29 -14.60
CA GLY A 20 12.08 1.45 -14.38
C GLY A 20 12.29 1.12 -12.91
N THR A 21 12.19 2.13 -12.03
CA THR A 21 12.24 1.97 -10.57
C THR A 21 11.13 1.03 -10.09
N MET A 22 9.89 1.24 -10.52
CA MET A 22 8.78 0.36 -10.16
C MET A 22 9.00 -1.09 -10.65
N SER A 23 9.66 -1.27 -11.80
CA SER A 23 10.04 -2.59 -12.32
C SER A 23 11.11 -3.28 -11.49
N ALA A 24 12.13 -2.55 -11.07
CA ALA A 24 13.14 -3.07 -10.17
C ALA A 24 12.55 -3.44 -8.79
N PHE A 25 11.66 -2.60 -8.26
CA PHE A 25 10.98 -2.85 -6.98
C PHE A 25 10.11 -4.11 -7.02
N LEU A 26 9.22 -4.23 -8.01
CA LEU A 26 8.34 -5.39 -8.16
C LEU A 26 9.09 -6.69 -8.45
N ALA A 27 10.31 -6.59 -8.99
CA ALA A 27 11.21 -7.72 -9.19
C ALA A 27 12.07 -8.02 -7.93
N GLY A 28 11.90 -7.29 -6.84
CA GLY A 28 12.65 -7.47 -5.58
C GLY A 28 14.11 -7.01 -5.63
N ARG A 29 14.53 -6.27 -6.66
CA ARG A 29 15.92 -5.83 -6.85
C ARG A 29 16.27 -4.57 -6.06
N ILE A 30 15.27 -3.76 -5.71
CA ILE A 30 15.43 -2.56 -4.89
C ILE A 30 14.33 -2.52 -3.85
N ASN A 31 14.58 -1.81 -2.76
CA ASN A 31 13.53 -1.43 -1.81
C ASN A 31 13.03 -0.02 -2.15
N LEU A 32 11.74 0.22 -1.93
CA LEU A 32 11.18 1.57 -1.91
C LEU A 32 11.09 2.05 -0.46
N GLY A 33 11.19 3.36 -0.24
CA GLY A 33 10.92 3.94 1.08
C GLY A 33 9.51 3.57 1.57
N LEU A 34 9.33 3.54 2.89
CA LEU A 34 8.04 3.19 3.49
C LEU A 34 6.90 4.09 2.98
N ASP A 35 7.19 5.38 2.79
CA ASP A 35 6.28 6.37 2.19
C ASP A 35 5.72 5.88 0.83
N LYS A 36 6.61 5.40 -0.04
CA LYS A 36 6.23 4.91 -1.37
C LYS A 36 5.49 3.58 -1.31
N ILE A 37 5.87 2.71 -0.39
CA ILE A 37 5.19 1.43 -0.17
C ILE A 37 3.76 1.67 0.32
N GLU A 38 3.56 2.58 1.26
CA GLU A 38 2.23 2.98 1.74
C GLU A 38 1.37 3.58 0.60
N MET A 39 1.95 4.44 -0.24
CA MET A 39 1.24 4.97 -1.41
C MET A 39 0.79 3.85 -2.36
N ILE A 40 1.66 2.87 -2.63
CA ILE A 40 1.33 1.70 -3.44
C ILE A 40 0.18 0.91 -2.83
N PHE A 41 0.19 0.68 -1.52
CA PHE A 41 -0.90 -0.02 -0.82
C PHE A 41 -2.22 0.75 -0.88
N ARG A 42 -2.21 2.07 -0.68
CA ARG A 42 -3.39 2.92 -0.85
C ARG A 42 -3.96 2.84 -2.26
N PHE A 43 -3.10 2.96 -3.28
CA PHE A 43 -3.52 2.84 -4.69
C PHE A 43 -4.14 1.48 -4.97
N LEU A 44 -3.51 0.44 -4.45
CA LEU A 44 -4.00 -0.92 -4.60
C LEU A 44 -5.19 -1.20 -3.69
N ASN A 45 -5.65 -0.29 -2.83
CA ASN A 45 -6.67 -0.54 -1.81
C ASN A 45 -6.37 -1.81 -0.99
N ILE A 46 -5.14 -1.89 -0.48
CA ILE A 46 -4.63 -2.91 0.43
C ILE A 46 -4.43 -2.22 1.78
N GLU A 47 -5.11 -2.73 2.80
CA GLU A 47 -4.91 -2.27 4.17
C GLU A 47 -3.69 -2.97 4.77
N LEU A 48 -2.77 -2.19 5.34
CA LEU A 48 -1.60 -2.73 6.04
C LEU A 48 -1.99 -2.98 7.50
N ALA A 49 -2.35 -4.22 7.84
CA ALA A 49 -2.61 -4.62 9.21
C ALA A 49 -1.32 -5.14 9.86
N ILE A 50 -0.75 -4.35 10.78
CA ILE A 50 0.34 -4.83 11.64
C ILE A 50 -0.29 -5.66 12.75
N LYS A 51 -0.20 -6.99 12.65
CA LYS A 51 -0.63 -7.88 13.72
C LYS A 51 0.54 -8.09 14.68
N HIS A 52 0.39 -7.66 15.92
CA HIS A 52 1.26 -8.13 16.99
C HIS A 52 0.98 -9.61 17.20
N SER A 53 2.00 -10.46 17.11
CA SER A 53 1.89 -11.91 17.34
C SER A 53 1.68 -12.30 18.81
N GLY A 54 1.15 -11.37 19.62
CA GLY A 54 0.71 -11.58 20.99
C GLY A 54 -0.38 -10.57 21.31
N GLU A 55 -1.51 -11.07 21.81
CA GLU A 55 -2.70 -10.35 22.28
C GLU A 55 -3.81 -10.11 21.24
N GLY A 56 -5.03 -10.49 21.66
CA GLY A 56 -6.17 -10.85 20.83
C GLY A 56 -6.78 -9.73 20.00
N GLU A 57 -7.49 -10.15 18.95
CA GLU A 57 -8.29 -9.31 18.06
C GLU A 57 -9.21 -8.38 18.86
N GLN A 58 -8.88 -7.09 18.90
CA GLN A 58 -9.87 -6.04 19.11
C GLN A 58 -9.82 -5.08 17.92
N VAL A 59 -10.76 -5.27 17.01
CA VAL A 59 -11.03 -4.32 15.92
C VAL A 59 -11.79 -3.14 16.54
N GLN A 60 -11.10 -2.04 16.82
CA GLN A 60 -11.76 -0.77 17.14
C GLN A 60 -12.25 -0.12 15.84
N VAL A 61 -13.55 -0.26 15.56
CA VAL A 61 -14.24 0.51 14.52
C VAL A 61 -14.48 1.92 15.05
N PHE A 62 -13.64 2.88 14.65
CA PHE A 62 -13.93 4.29 14.86
C PHE A 62 -15.04 4.70 13.89
N SER A 63 -16.29 4.70 14.36
CA SER A 63 -17.40 5.34 13.67
C SER A 63 -17.51 6.78 14.17
N ASP A 64 -17.20 7.71 13.27
CA ASP A 64 -17.35 9.14 13.46
C ASP A 64 -18.82 9.47 13.77
N LYS A 65 -19.07 9.89 15.01
CA LYS A 65 -20.34 10.46 15.44
C LYS A 65 -20.05 11.71 16.24
N ARG A 66 -20.23 12.87 15.60
CA ARG A 66 -20.85 14.05 16.22
C ARG A 66 -21.27 15.06 15.15
N ALA A 67 -22.51 14.92 14.69
CA ALA A 67 -23.36 16.07 14.42
C ALA A 67 -24.21 16.29 15.68
N TYR A 68 -23.96 17.40 16.37
CA TYR A 68 -24.91 18.12 17.21
C TYR A 68 -24.56 19.60 17.10
#